data_AF-A0A7Y3FBU9-F1
#
_entry.id   AF-A0A7Y3FBU9-F1
#
_cell.length_a   1.000
_cell.length_b   1.000
_cell.length_c   1.000
_cell.angle_alpha   90.00
_cell.angle_beta   90.00
_cell.angle_gamma   90.00
#
_symmetry.space_group_name_H-M   'P 1'
#
loop_
_entity.id
_entity.type
_entity.pdbx_description
1 polymer ?
#
loop_
_entity_poly.entity_id
_entity_poly.type
_entity_poly.pdbx_seq_one_letter_code
_entity_poly.pdbx_strand_id
1 'polypeptide(L)'
;IRRTGSRIRWTTTADGVVLHDSWSPYRTFTVVPYFPFFRKGKTSGVVRQLLSPQEQFNKMESQMLHIVNTTANSGWIYEEGSLLNMTTEELEERGAETGLVMAVKRGSDRPEKIRANEIPTGLDRLASRAQSNVAGIAGVEGLVGSPTREVSGVALDQLEARGLIQVDVPFDALKRTRGLVAAKLLELIQDFYTETRIMRVTVGNGFNNQDEELIINGMNAAGEIVNDVTLGEYDIVVSTRPARDNYEDAQFAYALQMREAGVLIPDDVVIRHSPLDDKDAIADRVASLQGVAPPTEEELQLQAQQMQLEIRTAELEAGKIEAEIGELQARAAQQFAKAQSLQGESQQQAMQLALSYKEKLVDLQAKLQMFYDNLENKLQLAGIHARNKRETTVMAEGTKHSIAEMNLLAKPVAPTRN
;
A
#
# COMPACT_ATOMS: atom_id res chain seq x y z
N ILE A 1 -39.31 -23.89 10.54
CA ILE A 1 -39.77 -22.54 10.10
C ILE A 1 -39.25 -22.32 8.68
N ARG A 2 -40.11 -22.37 7.65
CA ARG A 2 -39.70 -22.06 6.26
C ARG A 2 -39.54 -20.54 6.18
N ARG A 3 -38.30 -20.03 6.21
CA ARG A 3 -38.03 -18.60 5.97
C ARG A 3 -38.40 -18.27 4.52
N THR A 4 -39.31 -17.32 4.32
CA THR A 4 -39.60 -16.73 3.00
C THR A 4 -38.36 -15.99 2.53
N GLY A 5 -37.61 -16.61 1.61
CA GLY A 5 -36.47 -16.00 0.93
C GLY A 5 -36.84 -15.59 -0.48
N SER A 6 -36.35 -14.43 -0.93
CA SER A 6 -36.43 -14.04 -2.35
C SER A 6 -35.62 -15.02 -3.19
N ARG A 7 -36.24 -15.61 -4.22
CA ARG A 7 -35.56 -16.42 -5.24
C ARG A 7 -35.87 -15.87 -6.62
N ILE A 8 -34.88 -15.94 -7.50
CA ILE A 8 -34.99 -15.48 -8.88
C ILE A 8 -35.42 -16.67 -9.75
N ARG A 9 -36.35 -16.41 -10.67
CA ARG A 9 -36.69 -17.36 -11.73
C ARG A 9 -35.86 -17.03 -12.97
N TRP A 10 -35.18 -18.02 -13.52
CA TRP A 10 -34.38 -17.87 -14.72
C TRP A 10 -35.16 -18.40 -15.92
N THR A 11 -35.66 -17.45 -16.72
CA THR A 11 -36.28 -17.74 -18.01
C THR A 11 -35.38 -17.25 -19.14
N THR A 12 -34.98 -18.15 -20.04
CA THR A 12 -34.27 -17.81 -21.27
C THR A 12 -35.24 -17.97 -22.43
N THR A 13 -35.47 -16.88 -23.16
CA THR A 13 -36.36 -16.85 -24.32
C THR A 13 -35.57 -16.46 -25.57
N ALA A 14 -35.90 -17.06 -26.70
CA ALA A 14 -35.46 -16.62 -28.02
C ALA A 14 -36.71 -16.21 -28.80
N ASP A 15 -36.85 -14.90 -29.04
CA ASP A 15 -38.05 -14.30 -29.63
C ASP A 15 -39.34 -14.75 -28.90
N GLY A 16 -40.26 -15.45 -29.57
CA GLY A 16 -41.49 -15.99 -28.98
C GLY A 16 -41.37 -17.35 -28.29
N VAL A 17 -40.18 -17.98 -28.30
CA VAL A 17 -39.98 -19.34 -27.78
C VAL A 17 -39.26 -19.32 -26.43
N VAL A 18 -39.83 -19.98 -25.43
CA VAL A 18 -39.16 -20.22 -24.14
C VAL A 18 -38.24 -21.42 -24.27
N LEU A 19 -36.93 -21.20 -24.15
CA LEU A 19 -35.91 -22.25 -24.24
C LEU A 19 -35.65 -22.91 -22.88
N HIS A 20 -35.71 -22.12 -21.81
CA HIS A 20 -35.46 -22.57 -20.44
C HIS A 20 -36.30 -21.75 -19.48
N ASP A 21 -36.97 -22.41 -18.54
CA ASP A 21 -37.70 -21.74 -17.46
C ASP A 21 -37.61 -22.59 -16.18
N SER A 22 -36.69 -22.21 -15.29
CA SER A 22 -36.51 -22.88 -14.01
C SER A 22 -36.08 -21.91 -12.93
N TRP A 23 -36.06 -22.38 -11.68
CA TRP A 23 -35.54 -21.57 -10.58
C TRP A 23 -34.03 -21.37 -10.74
N SER A 24 -33.57 -20.13 -10.58
CA SER A 24 -32.14 -19.82 -10.63
C SER A 24 -31.40 -20.60 -9.53
N PRO A 25 -30.24 -21.21 -9.83
CA PRO A 25 -29.37 -21.77 -8.80
C PRO A 25 -28.78 -20.67 -7.91
N TYR A 26 -28.75 -19.43 -8.40
CA TYR A 26 -28.24 -18.26 -7.70
C TYR A 26 -29.36 -17.48 -7.00
N ARG A 27 -29.05 -16.91 -5.83
CA ARG A 27 -29.98 -16.14 -4.99
C ARG A 27 -30.21 -14.74 -5.55
N THR A 28 -29.18 -14.13 -6.12
CA THR A 28 -29.22 -12.79 -6.75
C THR A 28 -28.90 -12.82 -8.25
N PHE A 29 -29.15 -11.72 -8.96
CA PHE A 29 -28.86 -11.60 -10.38
C PHE A 29 -27.36 -11.80 -10.65
N THR A 30 -27.05 -12.51 -11.75
CA THR A 30 -25.67 -12.83 -12.14
C THR A 30 -24.98 -11.67 -12.86
N VAL A 31 -25.73 -10.88 -13.60
CA VAL A 31 -25.19 -9.74 -14.36
C VAL A 31 -25.17 -8.51 -13.46
N VAL A 32 -23.98 -8.03 -13.12
CA VAL A 32 -23.78 -6.77 -12.40
C VAL A 32 -23.39 -5.68 -13.41
N PRO A 33 -24.31 -4.78 -13.79
CA PRO A 33 -24.01 -3.75 -14.77
C PRO A 33 -23.20 -2.61 -14.12
N TYR A 34 -22.27 -2.05 -14.90
CA TYR A 34 -21.55 -0.84 -14.54
C TYR A 34 -22.00 0.36 -15.38
N PHE A 35 -22.33 1.44 -14.68
CA PHE A 35 -22.79 2.67 -15.27
C PHE A 35 -22.00 3.84 -14.68
N PRO A 36 -21.11 4.48 -15.45
CA PRO A 36 -20.33 5.64 -14.98
C PRO A 36 -21.23 6.78 -14.49
N PHE A 37 -22.31 7.05 -15.24
CA PHE A 37 -23.35 7.99 -14.84
C PHE A 37 -24.71 7.31 -14.93
N PHE A 38 -25.44 7.28 -13.83
CA PHE A 38 -26.81 6.75 -13.78
C PHE A 38 -27.72 7.70 -13.02
N ARG A 39 -28.71 8.27 -13.71
CA ARG A 39 -29.68 9.19 -13.11
C ARG A 39 -31.08 8.94 -13.66
N LYS A 40 -32.04 8.67 -12.77
CA LYS A 40 -33.47 8.47 -13.13
C LYS A 40 -33.67 7.45 -14.27
N GLY A 41 -32.95 6.32 -14.23
CA GLY A 41 -33.07 5.27 -15.25
C GLY A 41 -32.32 5.53 -16.56
N LYS A 42 -31.64 6.67 -16.70
CA LYS A 42 -30.81 6.98 -17.88
C LYS A 42 -29.33 6.80 -17.54
N THR A 43 -28.62 6.14 -18.46
CA THR A 43 -27.18 5.93 -18.38
C THR A 43 -26.47 6.87 -19.37
N SER A 44 -25.30 7.36 -18.99
CA SER A 44 -24.42 8.10 -19.90
C SER A 44 -22.99 7.60 -19.75
N GLY A 45 -22.29 7.50 -20.89
CA GLY A 45 -20.84 7.31 -20.90
C GLY A 45 -20.11 8.62 -20.63
N VAL A 46 -18.82 8.52 -20.29
CA VAL A 46 -17.94 9.67 -20.03
C VAL A 46 -17.74 10.51 -21.28
N VAL A 47 -17.57 9.86 -22.43
CA VAL A 47 -17.29 10.53 -23.72
C VAL A 47 -18.56 11.11 -24.36
N ARG A 48 -19.77 10.76 -23.87
CA ARG A 48 -21.02 11.16 -24.54
C ARG A 48 -21.19 12.68 -24.64
N GLN A 49 -20.68 13.42 -23.68
CA GLN A 49 -20.75 14.88 -23.66
C GLN A 49 -19.72 15.53 -24.62
N LEU A 50 -18.71 14.78 -25.05
CA LEU A 50 -17.66 15.24 -25.98
C LEU A 50 -18.07 15.12 -27.45
N LEU A 51 -19.13 14.35 -27.76
CA LEU A 51 -19.55 14.10 -29.14
C LEU A 51 -19.92 15.41 -29.85
N SER A 52 -20.75 16.26 -29.24
CA SER A 52 -21.21 17.49 -29.91
C SER A 52 -20.08 18.51 -30.15
N PRO A 53 -19.18 18.80 -29.20
CA PRO A 53 -17.98 19.60 -29.46
C PRO A 53 -17.08 19.02 -30.55
N GLN A 54 -16.90 17.68 -30.58
CA GLN A 54 -16.09 17.02 -31.60
C GLN A 54 -16.74 17.08 -32.98
N GLU A 55 -18.06 16.90 -33.09
CA GLU A 55 -18.81 17.06 -34.33
C GLU A 55 -18.72 18.50 -34.85
N GLN A 56 -18.81 19.47 -33.95
CA GLN A 56 -18.60 20.88 -34.30
C GLN A 56 -17.19 21.06 -34.87
N PHE A 57 -16.15 20.65 -34.15
CA PHE A 57 -14.76 20.73 -34.60
C PHE A 57 -14.56 20.09 -35.99
N ASN A 58 -15.01 18.85 -36.17
CA ASN A 58 -14.91 18.13 -37.44
C ASN A 58 -15.61 18.87 -38.60
N LYS A 59 -16.78 19.46 -38.32
CA LYS A 59 -17.51 20.25 -39.31
C LYS A 59 -16.75 21.53 -39.68
N MET A 60 -16.15 22.19 -38.70
CA MET A 60 -15.37 23.42 -38.94
C MET A 60 -14.12 23.15 -39.78
N GLU A 61 -13.37 22.11 -39.42
CA GLU A 61 -12.21 21.64 -40.20
C GLU A 61 -12.60 21.33 -41.64
N SER A 62 -13.71 20.62 -41.83
CA SER A 62 -14.22 20.30 -43.16
C SER A 62 -14.57 21.55 -43.98
N GLN A 63 -15.15 22.58 -43.33
CA GLN A 63 -15.47 23.85 -43.99
C GLN A 63 -14.21 24.67 -44.30
N MET A 64 -13.22 24.68 -43.41
CA MET A 64 -11.93 25.34 -43.67
C MET A 64 -11.24 24.69 -44.87
N LEU A 65 -11.19 23.35 -44.91
CA LEU A 65 -10.65 22.61 -46.06
C LEU A 65 -11.41 22.92 -47.35
N HIS A 66 -12.74 22.99 -47.31
CA HIS A 66 -13.54 23.36 -48.46
C HIS A 66 -13.20 24.78 -48.95
N ILE A 67 -13.10 25.76 -48.05
CA ILE A 67 -12.71 27.13 -48.40
C ILE A 67 -11.34 27.12 -49.07
N VAL A 68 -10.33 26.48 -48.46
CA VAL A 68 -8.97 26.37 -49.01
C VAL A 68 -8.98 25.76 -50.41
N ASN A 69 -9.73 24.68 -50.63
CA ASN A 69 -9.82 24.03 -51.95
C ASN A 69 -10.53 24.91 -52.99
N THR A 70 -11.58 25.63 -52.60
CA THR A 70 -12.28 26.55 -53.52
C THR A 70 -11.48 27.81 -53.84
N THR A 71 -10.64 28.26 -52.90
CA THR A 71 -9.85 29.48 -53.08
C THR A 71 -8.56 29.25 -53.86
N ALA A 72 -8.05 28.03 -53.90
CA ALA A 72 -6.91 27.65 -54.74
C ALA A 72 -7.20 27.85 -56.24
N ASN A 73 -8.48 27.79 -56.65
CA ASN A 73 -8.92 27.87 -58.05
C ASN A 73 -9.53 29.24 -58.41
N SER A 74 -8.89 30.34 -57.99
CA SER A 74 -9.38 31.69 -58.29
C SER A 74 -9.00 32.11 -59.72
N GLY A 75 -10.01 32.36 -60.57
CA GLY A 75 -9.83 32.79 -61.96
C GLY A 75 -9.36 34.25 -62.13
N TRP A 76 -9.38 34.74 -63.35
CA TRP A 76 -8.97 36.10 -63.73
C TRP A 76 -10.15 36.91 -64.27
N ILE A 77 -10.20 38.19 -63.92
CA ILE A 77 -11.13 39.17 -64.51
C ILE A 77 -10.33 40.01 -65.50
N TYR A 78 -10.80 40.11 -66.75
CA TYR A 78 -10.18 40.92 -67.78
C TYR A 78 -11.24 41.51 -68.73
N GLU A 79 -10.90 42.62 -69.38
CA GLU A 79 -11.73 43.24 -70.40
C GLU A 79 -11.56 42.51 -71.75
N GLU A 80 -12.66 42.27 -72.48
CA GLU A 80 -12.63 41.53 -73.75
C GLU A 80 -11.72 42.23 -74.78
N GLY A 81 -10.73 41.50 -75.31
CA GLY A 81 -9.73 42.04 -76.24
C GLY A 81 -8.57 42.83 -75.61
N SER A 82 -8.41 42.78 -74.28
CA SER A 82 -7.29 43.43 -73.56
C SER A 82 -5.96 42.67 -73.65
N LEU A 83 -5.99 41.35 -73.89
CA LEU A 83 -4.82 40.48 -73.98
C LEU A 83 -4.24 40.48 -75.40
N LEU A 84 -2.92 40.72 -75.52
CA LEU A 84 -2.24 40.77 -76.83
C LEU A 84 -1.40 39.52 -77.14
N ASN A 85 -0.90 38.84 -76.11
CA ASN A 85 0.10 37.77 -76.25
C ASN A 85 -0.40 36.38 -75.82
N MET A 86 -1.67 36.25 -75.44
CA MET A 86 -2.29 34.98 -75.06
C MET A 86 -3.80 35.02 -75.31
N THR A 87 -4.39 33.85 -75.57
CA THR A 87 -5.85 33.71 -75.65
C THR A 87 -6.48 33.54 -74.26
N THR A 88 -7.80 33.51 -74.24
CA THR A 88 -8.62 33.33 -73.03
C THR A 88 -8.39 31.96 -72.40
N GLU A 89 -8.26 30.92 -73.23
CA GLU A 89 -7.98 29.53 -72.81
C GLU A 89 -6.55 29.39 -72.28
N GLU A 90 -5.58 30.05 -72.93
CA GLU A 90 -4.18 30.05 -72.48
C GLU A 90 -4.00 30.78 -71.14
N LEU A 91 -4.78 31.83 -70.88
CA LEU A 91 -4.80 32.52 -69.58
C LEU A 91 -5.43 31.65 -68.48
N GLU A 92 -6.43 30.83 -68.79
CA GLU A 92 -7.02 29.89 -67.84
C GLU A 92 -6.03 28.80 -67.42
N GLU A 93 -5.31 28.22 -68.38
CA GLU A 93 -4.36 27.13 -68.12
C GLU A 93 -3.04 27.61 -67.51
N ARG A 94 -2.52 28.75 -67.99
CA ARG A 94 -1.17 29.25 -67.62
C ARG A 94 -1.19 30.44 -66.67
N GLY A 95 -2.35 31.02 -66.37
CA GLY A 95 -2.50 32.19 -65.51
C GLY A 95 -2.03 31.98 -64.07
N ALA A 96 -1.80 30.74 -63.64
CA ALA A 96 -1.23 30.42 -62.32
C ALA A 96 0.29 30.17 -62.33
N GLU A 97 0.95 30.18 -63.50
CA GLU A 97 2.39 29.96 -63.63
C GLU A 97 3.20 31.13 -63.01
N THR A 98 4.23 30.78 -62.23
CA THR A 98 5.17 31.78 -61.69
C THR A 98 6.04 32.33 -62.82
N GLY A 99 6.04 33.66 -63.00
CA GLY A 99 6.86 34.33 -64.02
C GLY A 99 6.17 34.54 -65.37
N LEU A 100 4.85 34.33 -65.46
CA LEU A 100 4.07 34.65 -66.65
C LEU A 100 4.15 36.15 -66.99
N VAL A 101 4.57 36.48 -68.21
CA VAL A 101 4.59 37.84 -68.73
C VAL A 101 3.35 38.06 -69.59
N MET A 102 2.53 39.03 -69.22
CA MET A 102 1.27 39.35 -69.91
C MET A 102 1.34 40.74 -70.54
N ALA A 103 1.09 40.82 -71.84
CA ALA A 103 1.06 42.06 -72.60
C ALA A 103 -0.39 42.55 -72.71
N VAL A 104 -0.64 43.71 -72.10
CA VAL A 104 -1.97 44.33 -72.08
C VAL A 104 -2.01 45.48 -73.09
N LYS A 105 -3.14 45.62 -73.79
CA LYS A 105 -3.36 46.71 -74.74
C LYS A 105 -3.35 48.08 -74.05
N ARG A 106 -2.70 49.05 -74.68
CA ARG A 106 -2.57 50.43 -74.15
C ARG A 106 -3.95 51.09 -74.08
N GLY A 107 -4.38 51.44 -72.86
CA GLY A 107 -5.67 52.10 -72.60
C GLY A 107 -6.80 51.16 -72.17
N SER A 108 -6.54 49.85 -72.05
CA SER A 108 -7.47 48.86 -71.50
C SER A 108 -7.20 48.60 -70.01
N ASP A 109 -8.19 48.09 -69.30
CA ASP A 109 -8.02 47.71 -67.89
C ASP A 109 -7.10 46.49 -67.77
N ARG A 110 -6.28 46.49 -66.71
CA ARG A 110 -5.31 45.42 -66.46
C ARG A 110 -6.07 44.19 -65.94
N PRO A 111 -5.75 42.97 -66.42
CA PRO A 111 -6.35 41.77 -65.85
C PRO A 111 -6.01 41.62 -64.36
N GLU A 112 -7.03 41.39 -63.55
CA GLU A 112 -6.90 41.21 -62.11
C GLU A 112 -7.23 39.77 -61.73
N LYS A 113 -6.34 39.14 -60.96
CA LYS A 113 -6.63 37.83 -60.39
C LYS A 113 -7.69 37.98 -59.31
N ILE A 114 -8.73 37.16 -59.37
CA ILE A 114 -9.71 37.06 -58.29
C ILE A 114 -8.94 36.66 -57.04
N ARG A 115 -9.04 37.45 -55.97
CA ARG A 115 -8.39 37.07 -54.71
C ARG A 115 -9.14 35.89 -54.12
N ALA A 116 -8.38 34.92 -53.61
CA ALA A 116 -8.91 33.90 -52.72
C ALA A 116 -9.78 34.55 -51.63
N ASN A 117 -10.97 34.00 -51.39
CA ASN A 117 -11.74 34.34 -50.19
C ASN A 117 -10.86 34.06 -48.96
N GLU A 118 -10.62 35.08 -48.15
CA GLU A 118 -9.89 34.87 -46.90
C GLU A 118 -10.67 33.90 -46.01
N ILE A 119 -9.96 32.97 -45.36
CA ILE A 119 -10.60 32.09 -44.39
C ILE A 119 -11.19 32.99 -43.30
N PRO A 120 -12.51 32.94 -43.04
CA PRO A 120 -13.11 33.75 -42.00
C PRO A 120 -12.45 33.44 -40.66
N THR A 121 -11.81 34.44 -40.04
CA THR A 121 -11.15 34.29 -38.73
C THR A 121 -12.10 33.81 -37.63
N GLY A 122 -13.41 34.02 -37.81
CA GLY A 122 -14.44 33.46 -36.95
C GLY A 122 -14.50 31.93 -36.97
N LEU A 123 -14.21 31.28 -38.10
CA LEU A 123 -14.19 29.81 -38.20
C LEU A 123 -13.03 29.23 -37.40
N ASP A 124 -11.83 29.77 -37.61
CA ASP A 124 -10.62 29.36 -36.88
C ASP A 124 -10.80 29.52 -35.36
N ARG A 125 -11.31 30.67 -34.91
CA ARG A 125 -11.63 30.90 -33.48
C ARG A 125 -12.65 29.92 -32.91
N LEU A 126 -13.67 29.57 -33.67
CA LEU A 126 -14.68 28.60 -33.23
C LEU A 126 -14.11 27.18 -33.19
N ALA A 127 -13.20 26.81 -34.09
CA ALA A 127 -12.49 25.53 -34.07
C ALA A 127 -11.59 25.43 -32.83
N SER A 128 -10.77 26.45 -32.54
CA SER A 128 -9.97 26.51 -31.31
C SER A 128 -10.85 26.45 -30.05
N ARG A 129 -11.99 27.16 -30.04
CA ARG A 129 -12.94 27.12 -28.93
C ARG A 129 -13.58 25.74 -28.75
N ALA A 130 -13.91 25.05 -29.85
CA ALA A 130 -14.43 23.69 -29.78
C ALA A 130 -13.40 22.73 -29.17
N GLN A 131 -12.12 22.86 -29.55
CA GLN A 131 -11.03 22.10 -28.96
C GLN A 131 -10.86 22.38 -27.45
N SER A 132 -10.89 23.66 -27.04
CA SER A 132 -10.87 24.02 -25.61
C SER A 132 -12.07 23.49 -24.85
N ASN A 133 -13.26 23.50 -25.46
CA ASN A 133 -14.47 22.93 -24.85
C ASN A 133 -14.34 21.41 -24.65
N VAL A 134 -13.71 20.68 -25.59
CA VAL A 134 -13.45 19.24 -25.42
C VAL A 134 -12.55 19.00 -24.21
N ALA A 135 -11.46 19.77 -24.08
CA ALA A 135 -10.54 19.65 -22.94
C ALA A 135 -11.23 19.98 -21.60
N GLY A 136 -12.00 21.07 -21.57
CA GLY A 136 -12.73 21.50 -20.36
C GLY A 136 -13.84 20.53 -19.94
N ILE A 137 -14.62 19.99 -20.88
CA ILE A 137 -15.70 19.02 -20.57
C ILE A 137 -15.13 17.66 -20.17
N ALA A 138 -14.01 17.24 -20.77
CA ALA A 138 -13.36 15.98 -20.41
C ALA A 138 -12.80 16.01 -18.99
N GLY A 139 -12.64 17.19 -18.39
CA GLY A 139 -12.15 17.38 -17.02
C GLY A 139 -10.68 17.01 -16.84
N VAL A 140 -9.94 16.88 -17.95
CA VAL A 140 -8.53 16.51 -17.97
C VAL A 140 -7.63 17.75 -18.05
N GLU A 141 -8.19 18.96 -18.02
CA GLU A 141 -7.42 20.21 -18.16
C GLU A 141 -6.39 20.41 -17.04
N GLY A 142 -6.65 19.89 -15.83
CA GLY A 142 -5.69 19.89 -14.72
C GLY A 142 -4.69 18.72 -14.71
N LEU A 143 -4.95 17.67 -15.48
CA LEU A 143 -4.14 16.44 -15.58
C LEU A 143 -3.24 16.44 -16.82
N VAL A 144 -3.69 17.06 -17.91
CA VAL A 144 -2.91 17.35 -19.12
C VAL A 144 -2.15 18.62 -18.81
N GLY A 145 -1.07 18.47 -18.05
CA GLY A 145 -0.21 19.57 -17.64
C GLY A 145 0.22 20.42 -18.83
N SER A 146 -0.39 21.59 -18.96
CA SER A 146 0.24 22.75 -19.59
C SER A 146 0.73 23.64 -18.45
N PRO A 147 1.90 23.33 -17.84
CA PRO A 147 2.41 24.18 -16.79
C PRO A 147 2.76 25.54 -17.40
N THR A 148 1.97 26.55 -17.07
CA THR A 148 2.44 27.93 -17.14
C THR A 148 3.70 27.99 -16.28
N ARG A 149 4.81 28.54 -16.80
CA ARG A 149 6.18 28.41 -16.23
C ARG A 149 6.39 28.89 -14.78
N GLU A 150 5.34 29.29 -14.05
CA GLU A 150 5.39 29.92 -12.73
C GLU A 150 4.43 29.31 -11.69
N VAL A 151 4.04 28.03 -11.80
CA VAL A 151 3.24 27.38 -10.75
C VAL A 151 4.14 26.72 -9.70
N SER A 152 3.91 27.05 -8.42
CA SER A 152 4.51 26.38 -7.26
C SER A 152 4.14 24.89 -7.25
N GLY A 153 5.04 24.01 -6.80
CA GLY A 153 4.77 22.57 -6.69
C GLY A 153 3.47 22.25 -5.92
N VAL A 154 3.20 23.00 -4.84
CA VAL A 154 1.94 22.87 -4.07
C VAL A 154 0.71 23.21 -4.93
N ALA A 155 0.82 24.18 -5.84
CA ALA A 155 -0.25 24.54 -6.74
C ALA A 155 -0.46 23.49 -7.85
N LEU A 156 0.60 22.81 -8.28
CA LEU A 156 0.53 21.68 -9.20
C LEU A 156 -0.17 20.48 -8.54
N ASP A 157 0.22 20.13 -7.31
CA ASP A 157 -0.43 19.06 -6.52
C ASP A 157 -1.93 19.34 -6.31
N GLN A 158 -2.27 20.60 -6.01
CA GLN A 158 -3.67 21.02 -5.87
C GLN A 158 -4.44 20.96 -7.20
N LEU A 159 -3.78 21.22 -8.33
CA LEU A 159 -4.38 21.14 -9.66
C LEU A 159 -4.66 19.68 -10.04
N GLU A 160 -3.71 18.78 -9.80
CA GLU A 160 -3.87 17.35 -9.98
C GLU A 160 -4.99 16.79 -9.10
N ALA A 161 -5.03 17.18 -7.82
CA ALA A 161 -6.09 16.80 -6.90
C ALA A 161 -7.48 17.28 -7.38
N ARG A 162 -7.59 18.48 -7.95
CA ARG A 162 -8.84 18.98 -8.55
C ARG A 162 -9.24 18.22 -9.81
N GLY A 163 -8.29 17.79 -10.62
CA GLY A 163 -8.53 16.92 -11.78
C GLY A 163 -9.16 15.59 -11.36
N LEU A 164 -8.69 15.00 -10.26
CA LEU A 164 -9.24 13.75 -9.71
C LEU A 164 -10.69 13.90 -9.22
N ILE A 165 -11.05 15.04 -8.61
CA ILE A 165 -12.43 15.30 -8.13
C ILE A 165 -13.45 15.23 -9.28
N GLN A 166 -13.10 15.70 -10.47
CA GLN A 166 -14.03 15.68 -11.62
C GLN A 166 -14.29 14.26 -12.15
N VAL A 167 -13.34 13.34 -11.97
CA VAL A 167 -13.45 11.93 -12.39
C VAL A 167 -14.02 11.05 -11.27
N ASP A 168 -14.27 11.60 -10.08
CA ASP A 168 -14.68 10.83 -8.90
C ASP A 168 -16.04 10.13 -9.07
N VAL A 169 -17.00 10.75 -9.76
CA VAL A 169 -18.35 10.17 -9.93
C VAL A 169 -18.32 8.79 -10.65
N PRO A 170 -17.65 8.63 -11.81
CA PRO A 170 -17.38 7.31 -12.38
C PRO A 170 -16.67 6.34 -11.43
N PHE A 171 -15.68 6.81 -10.67
CA PHE A 171 -14.94 5.95 -9.74
C PHE A 171 -15.78 5.50 -8.55
N ASP A 172 -16.68 6.33 -8.04
CA ASP A 172 -17.64 5.95 -7.00
C ASP A 172 -18.66 4.93 -7.51
N ALA A 173 -19.16 5.13 -8.74
CA ALA A 173 -19.97 4.13 -9.41
C ALA A 173 -19.22 2.79 -9.55
N LEU A 174 -17.91 2.84 -9.84
CA LEU A 174 -17.05 1.66 -9.94
C LEU A 174 -16.80 0.99 -8.59
N LYS A 175 -16.58 1.76 -7.51
CA LYS A 175 -16.48 1.22 -6.14
C LYS A 175 -17.77 0.49 -5.78
N ARG A 176 -18.93 1.08 -6.07
CA ARG A 176 -20.24 0.46 -5.83
C ARG A 176 -20.41 -0.84 -6.61
N THR A 177 -20.07 -0.87 -7.90
CA THR A 177 -20.20 -2.11 -8.70
C THR A 177 -19.23 -3.18 -8.27
N ARG A 178 -18.00 -2.83 -7.88
CA ARG A 178 -17.06 -3.78 -7.26
C ARG A 178 -17.62 -4.35 -5.97
N GLY A 179 -18.27 -3.54 -5.14
CA GLY A 179 -18.98 -4.02 -3.94
C GLY A 179 -20.08 -5.02 -4.27
N LEU A 180 -20.89 -4.76 -5.31
CA LEU A 180 -21.91 -5.70 -5.78
C LEU A 180 -21.31 -7.00 -6.33
N VAL A 181 -20.19 -6.91 -7.07
CA VAL A 181 -19.46 -8.10 -7.56
C VAL A 181 -18.88 -8.90 -6.41
N ALA A 182 -18.28 -8.24 -5.41
CA ALA A 182 -17.74 -8.91 -4.23
C ALA A 182 -18.85 -9.60 -3.42
N ALA A 183 -20.01 -8.95 -3.25
CA ALA A 183 -21.18 -9.57 -2.64
C ALA A 183 -21.66 -10.79 -3.41
N LYS A 184 -21.63 -10.72 -4.74
CA LYS A 184 -21.97 -11.88 -5.59
C LYS A 184 -20.96 -13.00 -5.45
N LEU A 185 -19.68 -12.67 -5.42
CA LEU A 185 -18.60 -13.64 -5.27
C LEU A 185 -18.70 -14.34 -3.91
N LEU A 186 -18.98 -13.59 -2.84
CA LEU A 186 -19.26 -14.16 -1.52
C LEU A 186 -20.44 -15.13 -1.56
N GLU A 187 -21.58 -14.74 -2.16
CA GLU A 187 -22.74 -15.64 -2.33
C GLU A 187 -22.34 -16.95 -3.03
N LEU A 188 -21.55 -16.85 -4.12
CA LEU A 188 -21.09 -18.04 -4.85
C LEU A 188 -20.16 -18.91 -4.01
N ILE A 189 -19.26 -18.32 -3.22
CA ILE A 189 -18.41 -19.07 -2.31
C ILE A 189 -19.29 -19.79 -1.27
N GLN A 190 -20.24 -19.11 -0.64
CA GLN A 190 -21.08 -19.71 0.41
C GLN A 190 -21.99 -20.81 -0.12
N ASP A 191 -22.55 -20.66 -1.32
CA ASP A 191 -23.50 -21.62 -1.88
C ASP A 191 -22.80 -22.84 -2.53
N PHE A 192 -21.57 -22.68 -3.07
CA PHE A 192 -20.91 -23.73 -3.85
C PHE A 192 -19.61 -24.29 -3.24
N TYR A 193 -18.94 -23.60 -2.30
CA TYR A 193 -17.76 -24.15 -1.63
C TYR A 193 -18.17 -24.98 -0.42
N THR A 194 -18.75 -26.16 -0.66
CA THR A 194 -19.15 -27.11 0.39
C THR A 194 -18.10 -28.19 0.69
N GLU A 195 -17.08 -28.32 -0.15
CA GLU A 195 -16.01 -29.32 -0.01
C GLU A 195 -14.84 -28.77 0.83
N THR A 196 -14.08 -29.68 1.47
CA THR A 196 -12.85 -29.33 2.18
C THR A 196 -11.76 -28.90 1.19
N ARG A 197 -11.11 -27.76 1.46
CA ARG A 197 -10.03 -27.23 0.63
C ARG A 197 -8.86 -26.75 1.47
N ILE A 198 -7.65 -26.94 0.95
CA ILE A 198 -6.42 -26.43 1.56
C ILE A 198 -5.98 -25.22 0.75
N MET A 199 -5.88 -24.07 1.41
CA MET A 199 -5.43 -22.81 0.83
C MET A 199 -4.10 -22.45 1.45
N ARG A 200 -3.08 -22.20 0.63
CA ARG A 200 -1.83 -21.64 1.12
C ARG A 200 -1.96 -20.12 1.15
N VAL A 201 -2.01 -19.56 2.35
CA VAL A 201 -2.10 -18.11 2.57
C VAL A 201 -0.73 -17.62 2.98
N THR A 202 -0.14 -16.76 2.17
CA THR A 202 1.08 -16.04 2.55
C THR A 202 0.67 -14.91 3.48
N VAL A 203 0.89 -15.10 4.78
CA VAL A 203 0.63 -14.10 5.81
C VAL A 203 1.92 -13.33 6.05
N GLY A 204 1.90 -12.02 5.78
CA GLY A 204 3.07 -11.18 5.97
C GLY A 204 2.85 -9.76 5.49
N ASN A 205 3.62 -8.82 6.06
CA ASN A 205 3.61 -7.40 5.68
C ASN A 205 4.49 -7.13 4.45
N GLY A 206 4.73 -8.13 3.60
CA GLY A 206 5.67 -8.07 2.48
C GLY A 206 7.14 -8.37 2.85
N PHE A 207 7.53 -8.14 4.11
CA PHE A 207 8.92 -8.28 4.59
C PHE A 207 9.24 -9.59 5.30
N ASN A 208 8.23 -10.29 5.83
CA ASN A 208 8.41 -11.58 6.48
C ASN A 208 7.17 -12.41 6.17
N ASN A 209 7.21 -13.01 4.98
CA ASN A 209 6.10 -13.74 4.42
C ASN A 209 6.22 -15.19 4.90
N GLN A 210 5.37 -15.58 5.85
CA GLN A 210 5.24 -16.97 6.25
C GLN A 210 4.08 -17.57 5.46
N ASP A 211 4.35 -18.68 4.78
CA ASP A 211 3.31 -19.44 4.10
C ASP A 211 2.60 -20.30 5.14
N GLU A 212 1.35 -19.96 5.47
CA GLU A 212 0.50 -20.73 6.34
C GLU A 212 -0.49 -21.56 5.52
N GLU A 213 -0.67 -22.83 5.88
CA GLU A 213 -1.70 -23.69 5.30
C GLU A 213 -3.02 -23.51 6.05
N LEU A 214 -3.99 -22.86 5.41
CA LEU A 214 -5.35 -22.68 5.92
C LEU A 214 -6.27 -23.75 5.33
N ILE A 215 -6.82 -24.61 6.21
CA ILE A 215 -7.85 -25.58 5.83
C ILE A 215 -9.22 -24.92 5.98
N ILE A 216 -9.99 -24.93 4.89
CA ILE A 216 -11.36 -24.43 4.80
C ILE A 216 -12.32 -25.62 4.77
N ASN A 217 -13.41 -25.54 5.53
CA ASN A 217 -14.43 -26.59 5.66
C ASN A 217 -13.84 -27.97 6.03
N GLY A 218 -12.84 -27.99 6.91
CA GLY A 218 -12.21 -29.22 7.39
C GLY A 218 -12.97 -29.82 8.56
N MET A 219 -13.17 -31.14 8.60
CA MET A 219 -13.66 -31.81 9.81
C MET A 219 -12.54 -31.95 10.83
N ASN A 220 -12.74 -31.44 12.04
CA ASN A 220 -11.80 -31.64 13.14
C ASN A 220 -12.01 -33.03 13.79
N ALA A 221 -11.09 -33.46 14.65
CA ALA A 221 -11.16 -34.73 15.37
C ALA A 221 -12.42 -34.90 16.24
N ALA A 222 -13.11 -33.79 16.56
CA ALA A 222 -14.37 -33.75 17.29
C ALA A 222 -15.64 -33.85 16.40
N GLY A 223 -15.49 -33.93 15.06
CA GLY A 223 -16.60 -34.01 14.11
C GLY A 223 -17.26 -32.66 13.76
N GLU A 224 -16.74 -31.55 14.29
CA GLU A 224 -17.17 -30.20 13.92
C GLU A 224 -16.43 -29.69 12.68
N ILE A 225 -17.12 -28.98 11.80
CA ILE A 225 -16.54 -28.33 10.63
C ILE A 225 -15.83 -27.06 11.11
N VAL A 226 -14.50 -27.03 11.01
CA VAL A 226 -13.66 -25.87 11.32
C VAL A 226 -13.58 -24.98 10.08
N ASN A 227 -13.66 -23.66 10.31
CA ASN A 227 -13.68 -22.63 9.26
C ASN A 227 -14.79 -22.86 8.22
N ASP A 228 -16.03 -23.02 8.70
CA ASP A 228 -17.21 -23.14 7.84
C ASP A 228 -17.53 -21.79 7.18
N VAL A 229 -17.29 -21.70 5.87
CA VAL A 229 -17.53 -20.48 5.09
C VAL A 229 -19.01 -20.31 4.74
N THR A 230 -19.82 -21.37 4.86
CA THR A 230 -21.23 -21.39 4.43
C THR A 230 -22.19 -20.70 5.40
N LEU A 231 -21.79 -20.56 6.67
CA LEU A 231 -22.65 -20.03 7.75
C LEU A 231 -22.26 -18.62 8.23
N GLY A 232 -21.13 -18.06 7.76
CA GLY A 232 -20.61 -16.77 8.23
C GLY A 232 -21.35 -15.54 7.67
N GLU A 233 -21.50 -14.50 8.49
CA GLU A 233 -21.84 -13.15 8.03
C GLU A 233 -20.52 -12.38 7.79
N TYR A 234 -20.33 -11.89 6.56
CA TYR A 234 -19.11 -11.17 6.17
C TYR A 234 -19.43 -9.74 5.77
N ASP A 235 -18.63 -8.79 6.25
CA ASP A 235 -18.61 -7.42 5.75
C ASP A 235 -17.64 -7.32 4.57
N ILE A 236 -17.99 -6.50 3.57
CA ILE A 236 -17.26 -6.41 2.31
C ILE A 236 -16.68 -5.01 2.21
N VAL A 237 -15.35 -4.93 2.38
CA VAL A 237 -14.60 -3.69 2.21
C VAL A 237 -13.82 -3.78 0.89
N VAL A 238 -14.20 -2.96 -0.08
CA VAL A 238 -13.48 -2.85 -1.36
C VAL A 238 -12.48 -1.70 -1.28
N SER A 239 -11.20 -2.03 -1.18
CA SER A 239 -10.11 -1.06 -1.35
C SER A 239 -9.47 -1.20 -2.72
N THR A 240 -9.13 -0.08 -3.35
CA THR A 240 -8.27 -0.07 -4.53
C THR A 240 -6.82 0.08 -4.09
N ARG A 241 -5.98 -0.91 -4.38
CA ARG A 241 -4.52 -0.75 -4.29
C ARG A 241 -4.00 -0.36 -5.68
N PRO A 242 -3.06 0.59 -5.79
CA PRO A 242 -2.31 0.82 -7.02
C PRO A 242 -1.62 -0.47 -7.49
N ALA A 243 -1.19 -0.52 -8.75
CA ALA A 243 -0.27 -1.57 -9.19
C ALA A 243 0.93 -1.64 -8.22
N ARG A 244 1.40 -2.85 -7.92
CA ARG A 244 2.40 -3.12 -6.89
C ARG A 244 3.64 -2.23 -7.04
N ASP A 245 4.09 -2.03 -8.28
CA ASP A 245 5.26 -1.22 -8.61
C ASP A 245 5.09 0.25 -8.17
N ASN A 246 3.96 0.88 -8.51
CA ASN A 246 3.67 2.26 -8.07
C ASN A 246 3.45 2.38 -6.55
N TYR A 247 3.00 1.30 -5.89
CA TYR A 247 2.80 1.31 -4.45
C TYR A 247 4.12 1.26 -3.68
N GLU A 248 5.07 0.43 -4.09
CA GLU A 248 6.39 0.36 -3.48
C GLU A 248 7.14 1.70 -3.66
N ASP A 249 7.08 2.31 -4.85
CA ASP A 249 7.65 3.64 -5.12
C ASP A 249 7.01 4.75 -4.26
N ALA A 250 5.68 4.74 -4.12
CA ALA A 250 4.98 5.72 -3.28
C ALA A 250 5.36 5.57 -1.80
N GLN A 251 5.45 4.33 -1.29
CA GLN A 251 5.87 4.08 0.10
C GLN A 251 7.29 4.55 0.37
N PHE A 252 8.22 4.31 -0.58
CA PHE A 252 9.58 4.82 -0.49
C PHE A 252 9.63 6.35 -0.46
N ALA A 253 8.86 7.02 -1.33
CA ALA A 253 8.78 8.46 -1.38
C ALA A 253 8.21 9.06 -0.08
N TYR A 254 7.15 8.47 0.49
CA TYR A 254 6.61 8.88 1.79
C TYR A 254 7.62 8.66 2.93
N ALA A 255 8.35 7.55 2.92
CA ALA A 255 9.39 7.29 3.91
C ALA A 255 10.50 8.35 3.87
N LEU A 256 10.90 8.79 2.67
CA LEU A 256 11.89 9.85 2.48
C LEU A 256 11.36 11.21 2.99
N GLN A 257 10.12 11.56 2.64
CA GLN A 257 9.47 12.79 3.13
C GLN A 257 9.35 12.82 4.66
N MET A 258 9.00 11.70 5.29
CA MET A 258 8.94 11.60 6.75
C MET A 258 10.32 11.81 7.40
N ARG A 259 11.40 11.34 6.76
CA ARG A 259 12.77 11.62 7.22
C ARG A 259 13.15 13.09 7.09
N GLU A 260 12.80 13.71 5.97
CA GLU A 260 13.01 15.16 5.76
C GLU A 260 12.23 15.99 6.78
N ALA A 261 11.04 15.54 7.18
CA ALA A 261 10.23 16.12 8.23
C ALA A 261 10.74 15.86 9.66
N GLY A 262 11.84 15.09 9.81
CA GLY A 262 12.51 14.84 11.09
C GLY A 262 12.02 13.60 11.86
N VAL A 263 11.20 12.73 11.25
CA VAL A 263 10.84 11.44 11.85
C VAL A 263 12.02 10.48 11.72
N LEU A 264 12.52 9.98 12.86
CA LEU A 264 13.59 8.98 12.87
C LEU A 264 13.05 7.60 12.49
N ILE A 265 12.95 7.35 11.19
CA ILE A 265 12.71 6.02 10.63
C ILE A 265 14.07 5.31 10.52
N PRO A 266 14.22 4.09 11.09
CA PRO A 266 15.41 3.26 10.93
C PRO A 266 15.78 3.03 9.45
N ASP A 267 17.09 2.95 9.16
CA ASP A 267 17.58 2.84 7.78
C ASP A 267 17.16 1.52 7.13
N ASP A 268 17.09 0.43 7.90
CA ASP A 268 16.65 -0.89 7.43
C ASP A 268 15.21 -0.84 6.88
N VAL A 269 14.30 -0.14 7.58
CA VAL A 269 12.90 -0.02 7.16
C VAL A 269 12.79 0.78 5.86
N VAL A 270 13.55 1.86 5.70
CA VAL A 270 13.54 2.68 4.48
C VAL A 270 14.07 1.90 3.28
N ILE A 271 15.16 1.15 3.46
CA ILE A 271 15.77 0.33 2.41
C ILE A 271 14.83 -0.77 1.94
N ARG A 272 14.07 -1.39 2.85
CA ARG A 272 13.08 -2.42 2.50
C ARG A 272 11.92 -1.89 1.65
N HIS A 273 11.55 -0.63 1.81
CA HIS A 273 10.55 0.02 0.95
C HIS A 273 11.12 0.45 -0.42
N SER A 274 12.43 0.42 -0.60
CA SER A 274 13.11 0.84 -1.83
C SER A 274 12.93 -0.17 -2.98
N PRO A 275 12.95 0.27 -4.25
CA PRO A 275 12.91 -0.61 -5.42
C PRO A 275 14.24 -1.35 -5.70
N LEU A 276 15.10 -1.54 -4.69
CA LEU A 276 16.38 -2.25 -4.85
C LEU A 276 16.18 -3.76 -4.98
N ASP A 277 16.98 -4.42 -5.82
CA ASP A 277 16.89 -5.87 -6.08
C ASP A 277 17.17 -6.72 -4.82
N ASP A 278 18.25 -6.43 -4.09
CA ASP A 278 18.65 -7.16 -2.85
C ASP A 278 18.24 -6.42 -1.56
N LYS A 279 17.07 -5.78 -1.56
CA LYS A 279 16.62 -4.91 -0.47
C LYS A 279 16.56 -5.59 0.91
N ASP A 280 16.13 -6.84 0.98
CA ASP A 280 16.00 -7.56 2.25
C ASP A 280 17.37 -7.87 2.87
N ALA A 281 18.32 -8.36 2.06
CA ALA A 281 19.67 -8.66 2.52
C ALA A 281 20.45 -7.40 2.95
N ILE A 282 20.27 -6.29 2.22
CA ILE A 282 20.89 -5.01 2.57
C ILE A 282 20.28 -4.47 3.87
N ALA A 283 18.96 -4.55 4.02
CA ALA A 283 18.29 -4.12 5.23
C ALA A 283 18.69 -4.93 6.46
N ASP A 284 18.84 -6.26 6.33
CA ASP A 284 19.30 -7.12 7.42
C ASP A 284 20.75 -6.79 7.83
N ARG A 285 21.60 -6.45 6.86
CA ARG A 285 22.96 -5.98 7.10
C ARG A 285 22.97 -4.62 7.82
N VAL A 286 22.05 -3.72 7.49
CA VAL A 286 21.94 -2.41 8.14
C VAL A 286 21.34 -2.55 9.55
N ALA A 287 20.34 -3.40 9.74
CA ALA A 287 19.73 -3.70 11.03
C ALA A 287 20.72 -4.35 12.02
N SER A 288 21.57 -5.26 11.53
CA SER A 288 22.65 -5.87 12.33
C SER A 288 23.75 -4.86 12.69
N LEU A 289 24.07 -3.91 11.81
CA LEU A 289 24.99 -2.81 12.12
C LEU A 289 24.40 -1.79 13.13
N GLN A 290 23.08 -1.63 13.17
CA GLN A 290 22.38 -0.70 14.06
C GLN A 290 21.95 -1.33 15.41
N GLY A 291 22.13 -2.65 15.60
CA GLY A 291 21.86 -3.34 16.86
C GLY A 291 20.38 -3.46 17.25
N VAL A 292 19.46 -3.30 16.29
CA VAL A 292 17.99 -3.34 16.49
C VAL A 292 17.38 -4.68 16.05
N ALA A 293 18.19 -5.60 15.52
CA ALA A 293 17.70 -6.91 15.11
C ALA A 293 17.16 -7.72 16.31
N PRO A 294 15.96 -8.33 16.21
CA PRO A 294 15.56 -9.35 17.18
C PRO A 294 16.61 -10.48 17.12
N PRO A 295 17.19 -10.89 18.26
CA PRO A 295 18.23 -11.91 18.27
C PRO A 295 17.67 -13.19 17.66
N THR A 296 18.46 -13.78 16.77
CA THR A 296 18.13 -15.03 16.09
C THR A 296 17.97 -16.16 17.14
N GLU A 297 17.15 -17.18 16.90
CA GLU A 297 16.96 -18.28 17.88
C GLU A 297 18.29 -18.92 18.30
N GLU A 298 19.26 -18.98 17.39
CA GLU A 298 20.62 -19.45 17.66
C GLU A 298 21.39 -18.53 18.62
N GLU A 299 21.25 -17.21 18.49
CA GLU A 299 21.88 -16.24 19.40
C GLU A 299 21.24 -16.26 20.79
N LEU A 300 19.93 -16.50 20.87
CA LEU A 300 19.22 -16.68 22.13
C LEU A 300 19.69 -17.95 22.86
N GLN A 301 19.93 -19.05 22.13
CA GLN A 301 20.48 -20.27 22.67
C GLN A 301 21.94 -20.08 23.15
N LEU A 302 22.74 -19.32 22.40
CA LEU A 302 24.13 -19.02 22.76
C LEU A 302 24.19 -18.16 24.03
N GLN A 303 23.29 -17.18 24.17
CA GLN A 303 23.16 -16.36 25.37
C GLN A 303 22.67 -17.19 26.58
N ALA A 304 21.72 -18.12 26.37
CA ALA A 304 21.25 -19.03 27.41
C ALA A 304 22.36 -20.00 27.86
N GLN A 305 23.18 -20.50 26.94
CA GLN A 305 24.34 -21.35 27.27
C GLN A 305 25.42 -20.58 28.03
N GLN A 306 25.72 -19.33 27.65
CA GLN A 306 26.65 -18.49 28.40
C GLN A 306 26.18 -18.25 29.83
N MET A 307 24.88 -17.98 30.02
CA MET A 307 24.31 -17.80 31.35
C MET A 307 24.37 -19.08 32.20
N GLN A 308 24.14 -20.25 31.59
CA GLN A 308 24.27 -21.54 32.30
C GLN A 308 25.72 -21.85 32.71
N LEU A 309 26.70 -21.49 31.87
CA LEU A 309 28.11 -21.64 32.21
C LEU A 309 28.49 -20.72 33.37
N GLU A 310 28.00 -19.48 33.37
CA GLU A 310 28.26 -18.52 34.46
C GLU A 310 27.67 -19.00 35.79
N ILE A 311 26.45 -19.56 35.78
CA ILE A 311 25.82 -20.17 36.97
C ILE A 311 26.67 -21.34 37.48
N ARG A 312 27.10 -22.25 36.61
CA ARG A 312 27.98 -23.37 37.00
C ARG A 312 29.31 -22.92 37.57
N THR A 313 29.91 -21.86 37.02
CA THR A 313 31.16 -21.32 37.57
C THR A 313 30.96 -20.74 38.97
N ALA A 314 29.84 -20.07 39.21
CA ALA A 314 29.50 -19.52 40.53
C ALA A 314 29.21 -20.63 41.56
N GLU A 315 28.54 -21.72 41.17
CA GLU A 315 28.29 -22.88 42.04
C GLU A 315 29.60 -23.57 42.47
N LEU A 316 30.56 -23.70 41.55
CA LEU A 316 31.87 -24.27 41.87
C LEU A 316 32.69 -23.37 42.82
N GLU A 317 32.54 -22.06 42.73
CA GLU A 317 33.15 -21.11 43.67
C GLU A 317 32.51 -21.20 45.07
N ALA A 318 31.17 -21.31 45.14
CA ALA A 318 30.47 -21.55 46.40
C ALA A 318 30.94 -22.84 47.09
N GLY A 319 31.05 -23.94 46.33
CA GLY A 319 31.51 -25.23 46.87
C GLY A 319 32.95 -25.21 47.41
N LYS A 320 33.84 -24.36 46.88
CA LYS A 320 35.18 -24.16 47.44
C LYS A 320 35.12 -23.48 48.81
N ILE A 321 34.27 -22.46 48.96
CA ILE A 321 34.09 -21.74 50.23
C ILE A 321 33.46 -22.68 51.28
N GLU A 322 32.51 -23.53 50.89
CA GLU A 322 31.93 -24.56 51.76
C GLU A 322 32.97 -25.58 52.25
N ALA A 323 33.86 -26.03 51.36
CA ALA A 323 34.93 -26.95 51.71
C ALA A 323 35.93 -26.31 52.71
N GLU A 324 36.27 -25.02 52.51
CA GLU A 324 37.11 -24.26 53.44
C GLU A 324 36.46 -24.09 54.82
N ILE A 325 35.14 -23.86 54.87
CA ILE A 325 34.37 -23.82 56.13
C ILE A 325 34.44 -25.18 56.83
N GLY A 326 34.26 -26.28 56.12
CA GLY A 326 34.35 -27.63 56.68
C GLY A 326 35.72 -27.94 57.28
N GLU A 327 36.80 -27.57 56.59
CA GLU A 327 38.16 -27.76 57.08
C GLU A 327 38.45 -26.90 58.32
N LEU A 328 38.02 -25.63 58.32
CA LEU A 328 38.18 -24.73 59.45
C LEU A 328 37.34 -25.15 60.66
N GLN A 329 36.14 -25.69 60.45
CA GLN A 329 35.30 -26.27 61.52
C GLN A 329 35.99 -27.48 62.16
N ALA A 330 36.54 -28.39 61.35
CA ALA A 330 37.28 -29.54 61.85
C ALA A 330 38.52 -29.11 62.66
N ARG A 331 39.28 -28.12 62.17
CA ARG A 331 40.44 -27.56 62.89
C ARG A 331 40.03 -26.84 64.18
N ALA A 332 38.94 -26.08 64.17
CA ALA A 332 38.40 -25.41 65.37
C ALA A 332 37.98 -26.43 66.44
N ALA A 333 37.28 -27.50 66.05
CA ALA A 333 36.86 -28.57 66.94
C ALA A 333 38.07 -29.31 67.56
N GLN A 334 39.12 -29.59 66.77
CA GLN A 334 40.36 -30.18 67.26
C GLN A 334 41.07 -29.28 68.28
N GLN A 335 41.14 -27.97 68.04
CA GLN A 335 41.77 -27.04 68.97
C GLN A 335 40.96 -26.87 70.25
N PHE A 336 39.62 -26.88 70.15
CA PHE A 336 38.74 -26.85 71.31
C PHE A 336 38.88 -28.12 72.17
N ALA A 337 38.95 -29.29 71.55
CA ALA A 337 39.21 -30.56 72.24
C ALA A 337 40.60 -30.57 72.91
N LYS A 338 41.63 -30.04 72.24
CA LYS A 338 42.97 -29.88 72.83
C LYS A 338 42.97 -28.92 74.02
N ALA A 339 42.24 -27.80 73.93
CA ALA A 339 42.12 -26.83 75.03
C ALA A 339 41.46 -27.41 76.29
N GLN A 340 40.57 -28.41 76.17
CA GLN A 340 39.98 -29.09 77.33
C GLN A 340 40.93 -30.06 78.04
N SER A 341 41.96 -30.56 77.34
CA SER A 341 42.92 -31.53 77.87
C SER A 341 44.16 -30.91 78.55
N LEU A 342 44.33 -29.59 78.46
CA LEU A 342 45.49 -28.84 78.97
C LEU A 342 45.10 -28.02 80.22
N GLN A 343 46.00 -27.93 81.22
CA GLN A 343 45.82 -27.09 82.42
C GLN A 343 46.89 -25.99 82.50
N GLY A 344 46.51 -24.80 82.98
CA GLY A 344 47.42 -23.66 83.20
C GLY A 344 47.48 -22.65 82.03
N GLU A 345 48.59 -21.93 81.86
CA GLU A 345 48.75 -20.87 80.84
C GLU A 345 48.59 -21.38 79.39
N SER A 346 48.94 -22.64 79.12
CA SER A 346 48.74 -23.29 77.80
C SER A 346 47.26 -23.46 77.45
N GLN A 347 46.37 -23.52 78.44
CA GLN A 347 44.92 -23.58 78.24
C GLN A 347 44.39 -22.24 77.71
N GLN A 348 44.91 -21.11 78.21
CA GLN A 348 44.50 -19.78 77.78
C GLN A 348 44.90 -19.49 76.34
N GLN A 349 46.10 -19.91 75.92
CA GLN A 349 46.55 -19.77 74.53
C GLN A 349 45.73 -20.65 73.57
N ALA A 350 45.46 -21.90 73.94
CA ALA A 350 44.62 -22.81 73.13
C ALA A 350 43.18 -22.29 73.01
N MET A 351 42.63 -21.72 74.08
CA MET A 351 41.30 -21.10 74.08
C MET A 351 41.24 -19.85 73.19
N GLN A 352 42.25 -18.97 73.23
CA GLN A 352 42.34 -17.80 72.35
C GLN A 352 42.44 -18.19 70.88
N LEU A 353 43.25 -19.20 70.57
CA LEU A 353 43.37 -19.73 69.21
C LEU A 353 42.04 -20.33 68.72
N ALA A 354 41.33 -21.08 69.57
CA ALA A 354 40.01 -21.62 69.25
C ALA A 354 38.97 -20.52 69.01
N LEU A 355 38.99 -19.43 69.79
CA LEU A 355 38.12 -18.26 69.57
C LEU A 355 38.44 -17.58 68.22
N SER A 356 39.72 -17.44 67.86
CA SER A 356 40.12 -16.87 66.57
C SER A 356 39.66 -17.69 65.36
N TYR A 357 39.62 -19.02 65.48
CA TYR A 357 39.06 -19.89 64.45
C TYR A 357 37.54 -19.75 64.36
N LYS A 358 36.86 -19.58 65.49
CA LYS A 358 35.42 -19.36 65.54
C LYS A 358 35.02 -18.03 64.90
N GLU A 359 35.78 -16.95 65.12
CA GLU A 359 35.57 -15.66 64.45
C GLU A 359 35.73 -15.79 62.93
N LYS A 360 36.81 -16.43 62.46
CA LYS A 360 37.03 -16.68 61.02
C LYS A 360 35.92 -17.51 60.39
N LEU A 361 35.34 -18.46 61.13
CA LEU A 361 34.21 -19.26 60.66
C LEU A 361 32.94 -18.42 60.49
N VAL A 362 32.65 -17.52 61.44
CA VAL A 362 31.51 -16.61 61.33
C VAL A 362 31.67 -15.67 60.13
N ASP A 363 32.88 -15.16 59.89
CA ASP A 363 33.17 -14.30 58.73
C ASP A 363 33.02 -15.04 57.40
N LEU A 364 33.51 -16.28 57.31
CA LEU A 364 33.36 -17.11 56.11
C LEU A 364 31.91 -17.50 55.84
N GLN A 365 31.15 -17.82 56.90
CA GLN A 365 29.71 -18.08 56.78
C GLN A 365 28.95 -16.84 56.31
N ALA A 366 29.28 -15.66 56.83
CA ALA A 366 28.69 -14.41 56.38
C ALA A 366 29.02 -14.11 54.90
N LYS A 367 30.25 -14.37 54.46
CA LYS A 367 30.65 -14.21 53.05
C LYS A 367 29.91 -15.18 52.12
N LEU A 368 29.73 -16.43 52.55
CA LEU A 368 28.98 -17.43 51.80
C LEU A 368 27.51 -17.04 51.69
N GLN A 369 26.91 -16.54 52.77
CA GLN A 369 25.53 -16.06 52.75
C GLN A 369 25.35 -14.86 51.81
N MET A 370 26.25 -13.88 51.88
CA MET A 370 26.28 -12.75 50.93
C MET A 370 26.50 -13.19 49.48
N PHE A 371 27.23 -14.29 49.25
CA PHE A 371 27.42 -14.85 47.92
C PHE A 371 26.12 -15.44 47.36
N TYR A 372 25.38 -16.23 48.16
CA TYR A 372 24.07 -16.76 47.77
C TYR A 372 23.05 -15.65 47.54
N ASP A 373 23.00 -14.63 48.39
CA ASP A 373 22.09 -13.49 48.23
C ASP A 373 22.39 -12.73 46.93
N ASN A 374 23.67 -12.56 46.58
CA ASN A 374 24.07 -11.93 45.31
C ASN A 374 23.72 -12.80 44.09
N LEU A 375 23.85 -14.11 44.19
CA LEU A 375 23.48 -15.05 43.13
C LEU A 375 21.97 -15.03 42.92
N GLU A 376 21.20 -15.05 44.01
CA GLU A 376 19.74 -14.95 43.96
C GLU A 376 19.29 -13.61 43.35
N ASN A 377 19.88 -12.49 43.77
CA ASN A 377 19.60 -11.17 43.20
C ASN A 377 19.91 -11.12 41.70
N LYS A 378 21.02 -11.73 41.25
CA LYS A 378 21.35 -11.82 39.81
C LYS A 378 20.32 -12.66 39.04
N LEU A 379 19.88 -13.80 39.59
CA LEU A 379 18.85 -14.64 38.98
C LEU A 379 17.50 -13.93 38.93
N GLN A 380 17.13 -13.21 39.99
CA GLN A 380 15.90 -12.42 40.03
C GLN A 380 15.95 -11.27 39.02
N LEU A 381 17.06 -10.54 38.91
CA LEU A 381 17.25 -9.50 37.89
C LEU A 381 17.19 -10.09 36.47
N ALA A 382 17.85 -11.22 36.22
CA ALA A 382 17.76 -11.93 34.94
C ALA A 382 16.32 -12.38 34.63
N GLY A 383 15.59 -12.87 35.63
CA GLY A 383 14.18 -13.24 35.53
C GLY A 383 13.26 -12.04 35.28
N ILE A 384 13.53 -10.89 35.91
CA ILE A 384 12.82 -9.62 35.67
C ILE A 384 13.13 -9.10 34.28
N HIS A 385 14.38 -9.18 33.80
CA HIS A 385 14.72 -8.81 32.42
C HIS A 385 14.01 -9.72 31.40
N ALA A 386 13.91 -11.03 31.67
CA ALA A 386 13.17 -11.97 30.82
C ALA A 386 11.65 -11.70 30.84
N ARG A 387 11.08 -11.35 32.01
CA ARG A 387 9.68 -10.96 32.13
C ARG A 387 9.40 -9.63 31.46
N ASN A 388 10.19 -8.60 31.73
CA ASN A 388 10.07 -7.29 31.08
C ASN A 388 10.23 -7.42 29.57
N LYS A 389 11.12 -8.27 29.07
CA LYS A 389 11.26 -8.51 27.62
C LYS A 389 10.04 -9.21 27.03
N ARG A 390 9.44 -10.16 27.75
CA ARG A 390 8.16 -10.79 27.38
C ARG A 390 7.00 -9.79 27.47
N GLU A 391 6.97 -8.95 28.48
CA GLU A 391 5.97 -7.90 28.64
C GLU A 391 6.13 -6.82 27.58
N THR A 392 7.34 -6.46 27.13
CA THR A 392 7.52 -5.53 26.02
C THR A 392 7.13 -6.15 24.68
N THR A 393 7.37 -7.45 24.46
CA THR A 393 6.84 -8.13 23.27
C THR A 393 5.33 -8.27 23.31
N VAL A 394 4.75 -8.62 24.46
CA VAL A 394 3.29 -8.72 24.66
C VAL A 394 2.63 -7.33 24.62
N MET A 395 3.30 -6.28 25.10
CA MET A 395 2.85 -4.89 24.96
C MET A 395 2.99 -4.41 23.51
N ALA A 396 4.01 -4.83 22.76
CA ALA A 396 4.14 -4.54 21.33
C ALA A 396 3.08 -5.28 20.50
N GLU A 397 2.73 -6.51 20.85
CA GLU A 397 1.62 -7.26 20.26
C GLU A 397 0.26 -6.70 20.70
N GLY A 398 0.13 -6.32 21.97
CA GLY A 398 -1.05 -5.72 22.57
C GLY A 398 -1.31 -4.30 22.08
N THR A 399 -0.28 -3.50 21.78
CA THR A 399 -0.42 -2.21 21.10
C THR A 399 -0.75 -2.40 19.63
N LYS A 400 -0.23 -3.43 18.95
CA LYS A 400 -0.70 -3.80 17.61
C LYS A 400 -2.19 -4.20 17.61
N HIS A 401 -2.64 -4.95 18.62
CA HIS A 401 -4.06 -5.28 18.81
C HIS A 401 -4.90 -4.08 19.23
N SER A 402 -4.41 -3.21 20.12
CA SER A 402 -5.10 -2.00 20.57
C SER A 402 -5.16 -0.93 19.48
N ILE A 403 -4.15 -0.80 18.62
CA ILE A 403 -4.18 0.08 17.43
C ILE A 403 -5.13 -0.50 16.38
N ALA A 404 -5.19 -1.83 16.24
CA ALA A 404 -6.20 -2.49 15.40
C ALA A 404 -7.62 -2.29 15.95
N GLU A 405 -7.82 -2.38 17.27
CA GLU A 405 -9.10 -2.15 17.95
C GLU A 405 -9.49 -0.66 17.98
N MET A 406 -8.54 0.27 18.18
CA MET A 406 -8.80 1.71 18.10
C MET A 406 -9.10 2.14 16.66
N ASN A 407 -8.49 1.53 15.64
CA ASN A 407 -8.88 1.76 14.24
C ASN A 407 -10.26 1.16 13.93
N LEU A 408 -10.69 0.12 14.66
CA LEU A 408 -12.03 -0.43 14.61
C LEU A 408 -13.07 0.47 15.33
N LEU A 409 -12.67 1.11 16.43
CA LEU A 409 -13.49 2.03 17.23
C LEU A 409 -13.53 3.48 16.71
N ALA A 410 -12.52 3.91 15.94
CA ALA A 410 -12.45 5.23 15.31
C ALA A 410 -13.27 5.34 14.01
N LYS A 411 -14.14 4.35 13.71
CA LYS A 411 -15.19 4.52 12.69
C LYS A 411 -16.14 5.64 13.15
N PRO A 412 -16.43 6.65 12.30
CA PRO A 412 -17.27 7.78 12.70
C PRO A 412 -18.68 7.31 13.04
N VAL A 413 -19.13 7.61 14.26
CA VAL A 413 -20.51 7.44 14.70
C VAL A 413 -21.40 8.34 13.84
N ALA A 414 -22.31 7.75 13.06
CA ALA A 414 -23.29 8.48 12.28
C ALA A 414 -24.28 9.23 13.22
N PRO A 415 -24.68 10.47 12.90
CA PRO A 415 -25.56 11.25 13.75
C PRO A 415 -26.97 10.64 13.78
N THR A 416 -27.48 10.34 14.98
CA THR A 416 -28.87 9.94 15.21
C THR A 416 -29.82 11.08 14.87
N ARG A 417 -30.69 10.88 13.87
CA ARG A 417 -31.84 11.75 13.60
C ARG A 417 -33.05 11.28 14.41
N ASN A 418 -33.57 12.17 15.27
CA ASN A 418 -35.01 12.30 15.53
C ASN A 418 -35.71 12.89 14.30
#